data_AF-A0A015KFR6-F1
#
_entry.id   AF-A0A015KFR6-F1
#
_cell.length_a   1.000
_cell.length_b   1.000
_cell.length_c   1.000
_cell.angle_alpha   90.00
_cell.angle_beta   90.00
_cell.angle_gamma   90.00
#
_symmetry.space_group_name_H-M   'P 1'
#
loop_
_entity.id
_entity.type
_entity.pdbx_description
1 polymer ?
#
loop_
_entity_poly.entity_id
_entity_poly.type
_entity_poly.pdbx_seq_one_letter_code
_entity_poly.pdbx_strand_id
1 'polypeptide(L)'
;MVKDMAALLSPKKLLAQHVAYLYNAVLLPRLKFRLQTTLFSENTIQSIVTPMFSVIRRKAGLAATTPLALLFLKLPFSIQNAFY
;
A
#
# COMPACT_ATOMS: atom_id res chain seq x y z
N MET A 1 23.37 22.91 11.51
CA MET A 1 22.09 23.65 11.44
C MET A 1 21.32 23.41 10.14
N VAL A 2 21.79 23.83 8.96
CA VAL A 2 21.04 23.60 7.68
C VAL A 2 21.00 22.13 7.25
N LYS A 3 22.10 21.38 7.43
CA LYS A 3 22.17 19.94 7.13
C LYS A 3 21.19 19.10 7.97
N ASP A 4 20.97 19.48 9.22
CA ASP A 4 20.07 18.77 10.15
C ASP A 4 18.60 19.00 9.78
N MET A 5 18.26 20.21 9.30
CA MET A 5 16.94 20.50 8.75
C MET A 5 16.66 19.76 7.45
N ALA A 6 17.66 19.61 6.57
CA ALA A 6 17.52 18.79 5.37
C ALA A 6 17.26 17.30 5.70
N ALA A 7 17.83 16.80 6.80
CA ALA A 7 17.57 15.45 7.29
C ALA A 7 16.13 15.26 7.80
N LEU A 8 15.50 16.29 8.38
CA LEU A 8 14.09 16.26 8.77
C LEU A 8 13.14 16.21 7.57
N LEU A 9 13.54 16.83 6.45
CA LEU A 9 12.80 16.78 5.18
C LEU A 9 13.07 15.50 4.40
N SER A 10 14.01 14.65 4.85
CA SER A 10 14.29 13.38 4.19
C SER A 10 13.09 12.43 4.32
N PRO A 11 12.76 11.65 3.27
CA PRO A 11 11.67 10.70 3.34
C PRO A 11 11.86 9.72 4.51
N LYS A 12 10.85 9.64 5.39
CA LYS A 12 10.90 8.76 6.56
C LYS A 12 11.16 7.31 6.12
N LYS A 13 12.11 6.64 6.78
CA LYS A 13 12.43 5.22 6.56
C LYS A 13 11.27 4.36 7.06
N LEU A 14 10.26 4.15 6.21
CA LEU A 14 9.13 3.26 6.47
C LEU A 14 9.47 1.83 6.03
N LEU A 15 9.32 0.88 6.96
CA LEU A 15 9.26 -0.55 6.67
C LEU A 15 8.01 -0.90 5.84
N ALA A 16 8.10 -1.98 5.05
CA ALA A 16 6.97 -2.51 4.29
C ALA A 16 5.75 -2.84 5.17
N GLN A 17 5.97 -3.28 6.42
CA GLN A 17 4.90 -3.53 7.40
C GLN A 17 4.08 -2.28 7.72
N HIS A 18 4.71 -1.10 7.83
CA HIS A 18 3.99 0.15 8.07
C HIS A 18 3.12 0.54 6.88
N VAL A 19 3.61 0.29 5.65
CA VAL A 19 2.84 0.56 4.43
C VAL A 19 1.67 -0.43 4.29
N ALA A 20 1.90 -1.70 4.63
CA ALA A 20 0.85 -2.72 4.66
C ALA A 20 -0.23 -2.40 5.70
N TYR A 21 0.16 -1.93 6.89
CA TYR A 21 -0.78 -1.44 7.90
C TYR A 21 -1.60 -0.26 7.38
N LEU A 22 -0.96 0.74 6.78
CA LEU A 22 -1.66 1.89 6.20
C LEU A 22 -2.70 1.46 5.15
N TYR A 23 -2.33 0.50 4.30
CA TYR A 23 -3.26 -0.06 3.33
C TYR A 23 -4.45 -0.76 4.01
N ASN A 24 -4.20 -1.69 4.93
CA ASN A 24 -5.23 -2.51 5.57
C ASN A 24 -6.15 -1.71 6.50
N ALA A 25 -5.60 -0.80 7.29
CA ALA A 25 -6.33 -0.09 8.34
C ALA A 25 -6.94 1.23 7.87
N VAL A 26 -6.42 1.84 6.79
CA VAL A 26 -6.85 3.18 6.34
C VAL A 26 -7.41 3.15 4.94
N LEU A 27 -6.64 2.69 3.95
CA LEU A 27 -7.08 2.77 2.55
C LEU A 27 -8.25 1.81 2.28
N LEU A 28 -8.12 0.55 2.69
CA LEU A 28 -9.10 -0.48 2.41
C LEU A 28 -10.49 -0.19 3.03
N PRO A 29 -10.61 0.22 4.31
CA PRO A 29 -11.91 0.57 4.88
C PRO A 29 -12.55 1.79 4.19
N ARG A 30 -11.75 2.80 3.83
CA ARG A 30 -12.24 3.97 3.09
C ARG A 30 -12.73 3.61 1.69
N LEU A 31 -12.02 2.72 1.02
CA LEU A 31 -12.40 2.21 -0.30
C LEU A 31 -13.71 1.42 -0.18
N LYS A 32 -13.80 0.48 0.77
CA LYS A 32 -15.03 -0.29 1.03
C LYS A 32 -16.23 0.62 1.33
N PHE A 33 -16.04 1.65 2.15
CA PHE A 33 -17.08 2.65 2.43
C PHE A 33 -17.51 3.40 1.16
N ARG A 34 -16.56 3.89 0.36
CA ARG A 34 -16.92 4.59 -0.88
C ARG A 34 -17.60 3.68 -1.91
N LEU A 35 -17.24 2.40 -1.96
CA LEU A 35 -17.90 1.42 -2.83
C LEU A 35 -19.37 1.19 -2.46
N GLN A 36 -19.74 1.40 -1.20
CA GLN A 36 -21.15 1.34 -0.76
C GLN A 36 -21.97 2.54 -1.25
N THR A 37 -21.33 3.72 -1.37
CA THR A 37 -22.02 4.97 -1.73
C THR A 37 -21.92 5.33 -3.21
N THR A 38 -20.88 4.84 -3.88
CA THR A 38 -20.56 5.16 -5.28
C THR A 38 -20.07 3.91 -6.00
N LEU A 39 -20.65 3.61 -7.16
CA LEU A 39 -20.21 2.50 -8.00
C LEU A 39 -18.93 2.90 -8.75
N PHE A 40 -17.78 2.53 -8.19
CA PHE A 40 -16.53 2.58 -8.96
C PHE A 40 -16.42 1.35 -9.86
N SER A 41 -15.88 1.56 -11.06
CA SER A 41 -15.48 0.42 -11.90
C SER A 41 -14.27 -0.30 -11.28
N GLU A 42 -14.13 -1.59 -11.56
CA GLU A 42 -12.97 -2.36 -11.09
C GLU A 42 -11.63 -1.74 -11.53
N ASN A 43 -11.58 -1.18 -12.75
CA ASN A 43 -10.41 -0.49 -13.28
C ASN A 43 -10.03 0.75 -12.43
N THR A 44 -11.04 1.49 -11.95
CA THR A 44 -10.84 2.63 -11.06
C THR A 44 -10.31 2.18 -9.71
N ILE A 45 -10.80 1.06 -9.18
CA ILE A 45 -10.30 0.52 -7.91
C ILE A 45 -8.85 0.03 -8.07
N GLN A 46 -8.56 -0.68 -9.17
CA GLN A 46 -7.22 -1.15 -9.48
C GLN A 46 -6.22 0.00 -9.61
N SER A 47 -6.61 1.11 -10.25
CA SER A 47 -5.72 2.28 -10.39
C SER A 47 -5.40 2.95 -9.05
N ILE A 48 -6.32 2.89 -8.07
CA ILE A 48 -6.10 3.38 -6.70
C ILE A 48 -5.19 2.44 -5.90
N VAL A 49 -5.38 1.14 -6.04
CA VAL A 49 -4.71 0.11 -5.21
C VAL A 49 -3.31 -0.25 -5.74
N THR A 50 -3.11 -0.28 -7.07
CA THR A 50 -1.85 -0.67 -7.72
C THR A 50 -0.62 0.14 -7.24
N PRO A 51 -0.70 1.47 -7.07
CA PRO A 51 0.40 2.26 -6.52
C PRO A 51 0.85 1.78 -5.14
N MET A 52 -0.10 1.37 -4.27
CA MET A 52 0.22 0.88 -2.93
C MET A 52 1.00 -0.42 -2.98
N PHE A 53 0.61 -1.36 -3.85
CA PHE A 53 1.35 -2.61 -4.03
C PHE A 53 2.77 -2.38 -4.54
N SER A 54 2.96 -1.41 -5.45
CA SER A 54 4.30 -1.01 -5.92
C SER A 54 5.18 -0.49 -4.77
N VAL A 55 4.63 0.36 -3.90
CA VAL A 55 5.35 0.87 -2.72
C VAL A 55 5.71 -0.28 -1.78
N ILE A 56 4.77 -1.19 -1.50
CA ILE A 56 5.02 -2.34 -0.64
C ILE A 56 6.12 -3.24 -1.21
N ARG A 57 6.10 -3.56 -2.50
CA ARG A 57 7.18 -4.33 -3.16
C ARG A 57 8.54 -3.67 -3.01
N ARG A 58 8.63 -2.37 -3.34
CA ARG A 58 9.87 -1.61 -3.20
C ARG A 58 10.39 -1.57 -1.76
N LYS A 59 9.49 -1.41 -0.79
CA LYS A 59 9.85 -1.39 0.64
C LYS A 59 10.21 -2.77 1.18
N ALA A 60 9.68 -3.83 0.59
CA ALA A 60 9.98 -5.21 0.94
C ALA A 60 11.24 -5.74 0.22
N GLY A 61 11.89 -4.95 -0.63
CA GLY A 61 13.02 -5.40 -1.45
C GLY A 61 12.64 -6.40 -2.54
N LEU A 62 11.36 -6.45 -2.92
CA LEU A 62 10.82 -7.36 -3.92
C LEU A 62 10.93 -6.75 -5.32
N ALA A 63 11.11 -7.61 -6.32
CA ALA A 63 11.11 -7.19 -7.71
C ALA A 63 9.74 -6.64 -8.14
N ALA A 64 9.72 -5.76 -9.14
CA ALA A 64 8.47 -5.24 -9.69
C ALA A 64 7.59 -6.36 -10.30
N THR A 65 8.23 -7.40 -10.81
CA THR A 65 7.63 -8.60 -11.41
C THR A 65 7.14 -9.62 -10.39
N THR A 66 7.34 -9.38 -9.09
CA THR A 66 6.90 -10.30 -8.04
C THR A 66 5.38 -10.54 -8.12
N PRO A 67 4.92 -11.80 -8.20
CA PRO A 67 3.50 -12.13 -8.29
C PRO A 67 2.70 -11.49 -7.16
N LEU A 68 1.54 -10.91 -7.48
CA LEU A 68 0.70 -10.23 -6.50
C LEU A 68 0.24 -11.18 -5.37
N ALA A 69 0.04 -12.45 -5.70
CA ALA A 69 -0.30 -13.50 -4.73
C ALA A 69 0.68 -13.57 -3.54
N LEU A 70 1.96 -13.29 -3.76
CA LEU A 70 2.96 -13.32 -2.67
C LEU A 70 2.77 -12.18 -1.65
N LEU A 71 2.12 -11.07 -2.04
CA LEU A 71 1.79 -9.98 -1.12
C LEU A 71 0.62 -10.34 -0.19
N PHE A 72 -0.27 -11.22 -0.63
CA PHE A 72 -1.45 -11.66 0.13
C PHE A 72 -1.16 -12.86 1.05
N LEU A 73 -0.01 -13.51 0.90
CA LEU A 73 0.39 -14.57 1.82
C LEU A 73 0.43 -14.01 3.25
N LYS A 74 0.03 -14.83 4.22
CA LYS A 74 0.06 -14.56 5.67
C LYS A 74 1.48 -14.35 6.24
N LEU A 75 2.48 -14.27 5.35
CA LEU A 75 3.83 -13.75 5.53
C LEU A 75 3.78 -12.27 5.98
N PRO A 76 4.91 -11.56 6.23
CA PRO A 76 4.98 -10.48 7.22
C PRO A 76 4.14 -9.22 6.92
N PHE A 77 3.41 -9.18 5.81
CA PHE A 77 2.61 -8.05 5.35
C PHE A 77 1.10 -8.25 5.54
N SER A 78 0.59 -9.50 5.51
CA SER A 78 -0.83 -9.84 5.70
C SER A 78 -1.81 -8.86 5.02
N ILE A 79 -1.55 -8.51 3.76
CA ILE A 79 -2.35 -7.53 3.01
C ILE A 79 -3.70 -8.14 2.67
N GLN A 80 -4.77 -7.37 2.84
CA GLN A 80 -6.13 -7.79 2.50
C GLN A 80 -6.46 -7.48 1.03
N ASN A 81 -7.33 -8.28 0.41
CA ASN A 81 -7.82 -7.98 -0.93
C ASN A 81 -8.85 -6.84 -0.88
N ALA A 82 -8.88 -6.01 -1.92
CA ALA A 82 -9.87 -4.96 -2.07
C ALA A 82 -11.20 -5.45 -2.64
N PHE A 83 -11.17 -6.58 -3.38
CA PHE A 83 -12.30 -7.10 -4.15
C PHE A 83 -13.03 -8.28 -3.49
N TYR A 84 -12.43 -8.90 -2.47
CA TYR A 84 -12.94 -10.04 -1.70
C TYR A 84 -12.73 -9.75 -0.21
#